data_AF-A0AAW1HSM2-F1
#
_entry.id   AF-A0AAW1HSM2-F1
#
_cell.length_a   1.000
_cell.length_b   1.000
_cell.length_c   1.000
_cell.angle_alpha   90.00
_cell.angle_beta   90.00
_cell.angle_gamma   90.00
#
_symmetry.space_group_name_H-M   'P 1'
#
loop_
_entity.id
_entity.type
_entity.pdbx_description
1 polymer ?
#
loop_
_entity_poly.entity_id
_entity_poly.type
_entity_poly.pdbx_seq_one_letter_code
_entity_poly.pdbx_strand_id
1 'polypeptide(L)'
;MEVGMRKLKLLTISIFFIALITSCGSGAGASADNPDIKLSDIASVYRQAGINVDEGVTFAYQLRGASNGITFYIDNKPIKIYEFASSSDYKKCITDNPDMKDFSTFGNFVLAAESGISCGK
;
A
#
# COMPACT_ATOMS: atom_id res chain seq x y z
N MET A 1 45.97 7.94 -39.69
CA MET A 1 44.87 8.48 -38.85
C MET A 1 43.61 7.70 -39.16
N GLU A 2 43.24 6.64 -38.41
CA GLU A 2 41.89 6.03 -38.59
C GLU A 2 41.46 4.98 -37.55
N VAL A 3 42.07 4.97 -36.35
CA VAL A 3 41.65 4.06 -35.26
C VAL A 3 41.16 4.88 -34.06
N GLY A 4 40.32 5.89 -34.32
CA GLY A 4 39.89 6.84 -33.28
C GLY A 4 38.39 6.99 -33.08
N MET A 5 37.56 6.46 -33.99
CA MET A 5 36.14 6.88 -34.06
C MET A 5 35.11 5.76 -33.85
N ARG A 6 35.52 4.48 -33.91
CA ARG A 6 34.61 3.34 -33.64
C ARG A 6 34.52 2.98 -32.15
N LYS A 7 35.63 3.10 -31.40
CA LYS A 7 35.64 2.82 -29.94
C LYS A 7 35.06 3.97 -29.11
N LEU A 8 35.06 5.19 -29.65
CA LEU A 8 34.46 6.35 -29.00
C LEU A 8 32.92 6.30 -29.05
N LYS A 9 32.33 5.90 -30.18
CA LYS A 9 30.88 5.74 -30.32
C LYS A 9 30.30 4.58 -29.49
N LEU A 10 31.08 3.52 -29.26
CA LEU A 10 30.64 2.43 -28.38
C LEU A 10 30.62 2.83 -26.91
N LEU A 11 31.51 3.74 -26.49
CA LEU A 11 31.64 4.17 -25.10
C LEU A 11 30.54 5.18 -24.73
N THR A 12 30.11 6.03 -25.66
CA THR A 12 29.02 6.99 -25.43
C THR A 12 27.64 6.32 -25.33
N ILE A 13 27.43 5.18 -26.00
CA ILE A 13 26.16 4.42 -25.93
C ILE A 13 26.02 3.67 -24.59
N SER A 14 27.12 3.20 -24.01
CA SER A 14 27.11 2.49 -22.71
C SER A 14 26.77 3.42 -21.53
N ILE A 15 27.20 4.69 -21.59
CA ILE A 15 26.94 5.69 -20.54
C ILE A 15 25.46 6.11 -20.49
N PHE A 16 24.72 6.02 -21.60
CA PHE A 16 23.30 6.38 -21.64
C PHE A 16 22.39 5.35 -20.94
N PHE A 17 22.83 4.09 -20.81
CA PHE A 17 22.05 3.03 -20.16
C PHE A 17 22.15 3.06 -18.62
N ILE A 18 23.21 3.65 -18.05
CA ILE A 18 23.40 3.75 -16.59
C ILE A 18 22.60 4.93 -16.00
N ALA A 19 22.23 5.92 -16.83
CA ALA A 19 21.38 7.03 -16.41
C ALA A 19 19.88 6.67 -16.27
N LEU A 20 19.46 5.49 -16.74
CA LEU A 20 18.05 5.06 -16.65
C LEU A 20 17.72 4.31 -15.36
N ILE A 21 18.71 3.90 -14.57
CA ILE A 21 18.51 3.15 -13.31
C ILE A 21 18.56 4.03 -12.06
N THR A 22 18.87 5.32 -12.20
CA THR A 22 18.76 6.32 -11.12
C THR A 22 17.40 7.01 -11.08
N SER A 23 16.41 6.53 -11.83
CA SER A 23 14.98 6.78 -11.53
C SER A 23 14.52 5.94 -10.31
N CYS A 24 15.32 5.95 -9.25
CA CYS A 24 14.88 5.58 -7.92
C CYS A 24 14.27 6.83 -7.31
N GLY A 25 12.94 6.90 -7.36
CA GLY A 25 12.11 7.60 -6.38
C GLY A 25 12.46 9.05 -6.05
N SER A 26 12.26 9.98 -6.98
CA SER A 26 11.78 11.31 -6.58
C SER A 26 10.29 11.23 -6.27
N GLY A 27 9.96 10.49 -5.21
CA GLY A 27 8.72 10.64 -4.47
C GLY A 27 9.07 11.46 -3.25
N ALA A 28 8.53 12.66 -3.18
CA ALA A 28 8.84 13.68 -2.20
C ALA A 28 8.88 13.12 -0.77
N GLY A 29 9.90 13.54 -0.01
CA GLY A 29 9.77 13.60 1.43
C GLY A 29 8.59 14.49 1.78
N ALA A 30 7.52 13.89 2.28
CA ALA A 30 6.39 14.58 2.89
C ALA A 30 5.85 13.75 4.06
N SER A 31 6.21 14.21 5.26
CA SER A 31 5.42 14.16 6.49
C SER A 31 5.10 12.84 7.22
N ALA A 32 5.06 13.00 8.54
CA ALA A 32 4.57 12.09 9.57
C ALA A 32 3.03 11.85 9.53
N ASP A 33 2.43 11.90 8.35
CA ASP A 33 1.03 11.65 8.01
C ASP A 33 1.12 11.45 6.48
N ASN A 34 0.94 10.23 5.94
CA ASN A 34 1.16 9.95 4.51
C ASN A 34 -0.17 10.03 3.73
N PRO A 35 -0.51 11.16 3.08
CA PRO A 35 -1.75 11.33 2.32
C PRO A 35 -1.78 10.61 0.96
N ASP A 36 -0.68 9.96 0.53
CA ASP A 36 -0.56 9.42 -0.82
C ASP A 36 -0.77 7.90 -0.93
N ILE A 37 -0.78 7.16 0.18
CA ILE A 37 -1.05 5.72 0.14
C ILE A 37 -2.54 5.52 -0.02
N LYS A 38 -2.97 4.98 -1.16
CA LYS A 38 -4.37 4.66 -1.43
C LYS A 38 -4.65 3.20 -1.15
N LEU A 39 -5.91 2.90 -0.87
CA LEU A 39 -6.38 1.51 -0.73
C LEU A 39 -6.06 0.66 -1.99
N SER A 40 -6.06 1.28 -3.18
CA SER A 40 -5.65 0.64 -4.43
C SER A 40 -4.17 0.21 -4.45
N ASP A 41 -3.30 0.98 -3.80
CA ASP A 41 -1.87 0.66 -3.73
C ASP A 41 -1.65 -0.54 -2.81
N ILE A 42 -2.36 -0.57 -1.68
CA ILE A 42 -2.39 -1.69 -0.76
C ILE A 42 -2.90 -2.95 -1.48
N ALA A 43 -4.04 -2.86 -2.17
CA ALA A 43 -4.61 -3.96 -2.94
C ALA A 43 -3.64 -4.47 -4.02
N SER A 44 -2.93 -3.56 -4.71
CA SER A 44 -1.93 -3.90 -5.73
C SER A 44 -0.77 -4.73 -5.15
N VAL A 45 -0.26 -4.36 -3.98
CA VAL A 45 0.82 -5.11 -3.30
C VAL A 45 0.40 -6.54 -3.00
N TYR A 46 -0.81 -6.74 -2.45
CA TYR A 46 -1.32 -8.08 -2.17
C TYR A 46 -1.57 -8.89 -3.46
N ARG A 47 -2.09 -8.26 -4.52
CA ARG A 47 -2.26 -8.92 -5.83
C ARG A 47 -0.92 -9.33 -6.44
N GLN A 48 0.11 -8.50 -6.34
CA GLN A 48 1.46 -8.83 -6.80
C GLN A 48 2.07 -10.01 -6.02
N ALA A 49 1.68 -10.17 -4.75
CA ALA A 49 2.03 -11.34 -3.93
C ALA A 49 1.18 -12.60 -4.25
N GLY A 50 0.30 -12.54 -5.25
CA GLY A 50 -0.56 -13.66 -5.65
C GLY A 50 -1.82 -13.84 -4.80
N ILE A 51 -2.15 -12.88 -3.93
CA ILE A 51 -3.35 -12.91 -3.09
C ILE A 51 -4.51 -12.30 -3.87
N ASN A 52 -5.64 -13.00 -3.91
CA ASN A 52 -6.86 -12.45 -4.48
C ASN A 52 -7.47 -11.41 -3.51
N VAL A 53 -7.67 -10.19 -4.01
CA VAL A 53 -8.20 -9.07 -3.23
C VAL A 53 -9.55 -8.68 -3.79
N ASP A 54 -10.58 -8.92 -2.98
CA ASP A 54 -11.94 -8.46 -3.21
C ASP A 54 -12.08 -7.02 -2.70
N GLU A 55 -12.23 -6.09 -3.63
CA GLU A 55 -12.69 -4.75 -3.32
C GLU A 55 -14.15 -4.88 -2.89
N GLY A 56 -14.39 -4.88 -1.58
CA GLY A 56 -15.70 -5.22 -1.03
C GLY A 56 -16.75 -4.16 -1.38
N VAL A 57 -18.02 -4.48 -1.14
CA VAL A 57 -19.12 -3.55 -1.36
C VAL A 57 -18.99 -2.39 -0.35
N THR A 58 -18.75 -1.17 -0.86
CA THR A 58 -18.50 0.05 -0.07
C THR A 58 -19.51 0.26 1.06
N PHE A 59 -20.78 -0.13 0.86
CA PHE A 59 -21.83 -0.04 1.87
C PHE A 59 -21.51 -0.78 3.17
N ALA A 60 -20.92 -1.97 3.10
CA ALA A 60 -20.58 -2.76 4.30
C ALA A 60 -19.50 -2.09 5.16
N TYR A 61 -18.58 -1.36 4.53
CA TYR A 61 -17.53 -0.61 5.23
C TYR A 61 -18.06 0.71 5.81
N GLN A 62 -18.97 1.37 5.09
CA GLN A 62 -19.64 2.59 5.57
C GLN A 62 -20.48 2.36 6.82
N LEU A 63 -21.09 1.17 6.98
CA LEU A 63 -21.76 0.79 8.23
C LEU A 63 -20.81 0.76 9.44
N ARG A 64 -19.51 0.60 9.20
CA ARG A 64 -18.44 0.65 10.21
C ARG A 64 -17.71 2.00 10.20
N GLY A 65 -18.33 3.06 9.66
CA GLY A 65 -17.77 4.42 9.64
C GLY A 65 -16.57 4.63 8.72
N ALA A 66 -16.19 3.61 7.94
CA ALA A 66 -15.10 3.71 6.97
C ALA A 66 -15.60 4.35 5.66
N SER A 67 -14.74 5.12 4.99
CA SER A 67 -15.02 5.66 3.66
C SER A 67 -14.95 4.58 2.58
N ASN A 68 -14.04 3.61 2.75
CA ASN A 68 -13.85 2.50 1.83
C ASN A 68 -13.25 1.27 2.52
N GLY A 69 -13.13 0.14 1.81
CA GLY A 69 -12.41 -1.02 2.32
C GLY A 69 -12.19 -2.14 1.31
N ILE A 70 -11.22 -3.01 1.63
CA ILE A 70 -10.93 -4.23 0.88
C ILE A 70 -10.96 -5.44 1.81
N THR A 71 -11.34 -6.58 1.25
CA THR A 71 -11.24 -7.89 1.89
C THR A 71 -10.37 -8.79 1.04
N PHE A 72 -9.49 -9.55 1.67
CA PHE A 72 -8.73 -10.61 1.02
C PHE A 72 -8.58 -11.78 1.98
N TYR A 73 -8.11 -12.91 1.46
CA TYR A 73 -8.00 -14.14 2.24
C TYR A 73 -6.54 -14.59 2.30
N ILE A 74 -6.06 -14.87 3.51
CA ILE A 74 -4.78 -15.53 3.77
C ILE A 74 -5.11 -16.81 4.54
N ASP A 75 -4.69 -17.97 4.04
CA ASP A 75 -4.99 -19.28 4.65
C ASP A 75 -6.50 -19.51 4.92
N ASN A 76 -7.35 -19.10 3.96
CA ASN A 76 -8.82 -19.11 4.08
C ASN A 76 -9.39 -18.25 5.23
N LYS A 77 -8.58 -17.39 5.86
CA LYS A 77 -9.02 -16.43 6.87
C LYS A 77 -9.21 -15.05 6.25
N PRO A 78 -10.35 -14.38 6.51
CA PRO A 78 -10.61 -13.06 5.96
C PRO A 78 -9.75 -12.01 6.67
N ILE A 79 -9.09 -11.20 5.88
CA ILE A 79 -8.42 -9.97 6.29
C ILE A 79 -9.15 -8.80 5.67
N LYS A 80 -9.48 -7.80 6.49
CA LYS A 80 -10.17 -6.59 6.04
C LYS A 80 -9.29 -5.38 6.33
N ILE A 81 -9.21 -4.48 5.36
CA ILE A 81 -8.58 -3.17 5.55
C ILE A 81 -9.67 -2.13 5.33
N TYR A 82 -9.91 -1.34 6.37
CA TYR A 82 -10.83 -0.20 6.36
C TYR A 82 -10.03 1.08 6.13
N GLU A 83 -10.52 1.95 5.25
CA GLU A 83 -10.01 3.30 5.08
C GLU A 83 -10.97 4.29 5.72
N PHE A 84 -10.44 5.20 6.54
CA PHE A 84 -11.18 6.30 7.13
C PHE A 84 -10.77 7.61 6.47
N ALA A 85 -11.61 8.63 6.59
CA ALA A 85 -11.26 9.98 6.14
C ALA A 85 -10.07 10.55 6.94
N SER A 86 -9.92 10.16 8.21
CA SER A 86 -8.78 10.50 9.05
C SER A 86 -8.61 9.52 10.21
N SER A 87 -7.42 9.50 10.83
CA SER A 87 -7.18 8.75 12.07
C SER A 87 -8.10 9.21 13.21
N SER A 88 -8.52 10.48 13.22
CA SER A 88 -9.46 11.01 14.21
C SER A 88 -10.88 10.47 14.01
N ASP A 89 -11.29 10.20 12.78
CA ASP A 89 -12.61 9.63 12.49
C ASP A 89 -12.68 8.16 12.90
N TYR A 90 -11.58 7.42 12.75
CA TYR A 90 -11.46 6.10 13.36
C TYR A 90 -11.65 6.17 14.88
N LYS A 91 -10.97 7.08 15.58
CA LYS A 91 -11.09 7.21 17.05
C LYS A 91 -12.53 7.48 17.51
N LYS A 92 -13.29 8.27 16.74
CA LYS A 92 -14.73 8.46 17.01
C LYS A 92 -15.49 7.15 16.79
N CYS A 93 -15.21 6.47 15.69
CA CYS A 93 -15.87 5.23 15.29
C CYS A 93 -15.68 4.07 16.30
N ILE A 94 -14.54 4.00 17.00
CA ILE A 94 -14.30 2.99 18.07
C ILE A 94 -15.32 3.11 19.20
N THR A 95 -15.89 4.30 19.44
CA THR A 95 -16.94 4.50 20.45
C THR A 95 -18.19 3.70 20.10
N ASP A 96 -18.53 3.66 18.81
CA ASP A 96 -19.71 2.97 18.29
C ASP A 96 -19.41 1.51 17.92
N ASN A 97 -18.13 1.16 17.73
CA ASN A 97 -17.63 -0.15 17.34
C ASN A 97 -16.50 -0.60 18.29
N PRO A 98 -16.82 -0.97 19.53
CA PRO A 98 -15.82 -1.31 20.54
C PRO A 98 -15.00 -2.56 20.15
N ASP A 99 -15.51 -3.41 19.26
CA ASP A 99 -14.80 -4.57 18.69
C ASP A 99 -13.59 -4.17 17.84
N MET A 100 -13.53 -2.92 17.38
CA MET A 100 -12.41 -2.43 16.56
C MET A 100 -11.26 -1.86 17.39
N LYS A 101 -11.43 -1.68 18.71
CA LYS A 101 -10.46 -0.98 19.56
C LYS A 101 -9.04 -1.57 19.52
N ASP A 102 -8.95 -2.89 19.35
CA ASP A 102 -7.69 -3.64 19.37
C ASP A 102 -7.12 -3.88 17.97
N PHE A 103 -7.74 -3.33 16.92
CA PHE A 103 -7.26 -3.47 15.55
C PHE A 103 -6.03 -2.63 15.31
N SER A 104 -5.09 -3.18 14.53
CA SER A 104 -3.88 -2.49 14.12
C SER A 104 -4.22 -1.32 13.20
N THR A 105 -3.65 -0.16 13.48
CA THR A 105 -3.86 1.07 12.68
C THR A 105 -2.59 1.50 11.98
N PHE A 106 -2.71 2.02 10.76
CA PHE A 106 -1.62 2.64 10.01
C PHE A 106 -2.15 3.86 9.26
N GLY A 107 -1.83 5.07 9.73
CA GLY A 107 -2.39 6.31 9.19
C GLY A 107 -3.92 6.34 9.32
N ASN A 108 -4.62 6.47 8.19
CA ASN A 108 -6.07 6.42 8.08
C ASN A 108 -6.63 5.00 7.80
N PHE A 109 -5.77 3.97 7.82
CA PHE A 109 -6.16 2.58 7.60
C PHE A 109 -6.26 1.79 8.90
N VAL A 110 -7.19 0.85 8.94
CA VAL A 110 -7.38 -0.10 10.06
C VAL A 110 -7.42 -1.51 9.51
N LEU A 111 -6.59 -2.39 10.07
CA LEU A 111 -6.48 -3.79 9.70
C LEU A 111 -7.27 -4.65 10.69
N ALA A 112 -8.32 -5.30 10.21
CA ALA A 112 -9.01 -6.35 10.94
C ALA A 112 -8.55 -7.71 10.42
N ALA A 113 -7.75 -8.36 11.24
CA ALA A 113 -7.39 -9.75 11.08
C ALA A 113 -8.03 -10.54 12.22
N GLU A 114 -8.52 -11.75 11.92
CA GLU A 114 -8.85 -12.68 13.01
C GLU A 114 -7.61 -12.90 13.89
N SER A 115 -7.81 -12.94 15.20
CA SER A 115 -6.81 -13.27 16.21
C SER A 115 -6.22 -14.65 15.91
N GLY A 116 -5.15 -14.67 15.13
CA GLY A 116 -4.58 -15.88 14.53
C GLY A 116 -3.69 -15.59 13.33
N ILE A 117 -3.84 -14.44 12.67
CA ILE A 117 -2.88 -13.98 11.65
C ILE A 117 -1.73 -13.28 12.40
N SER A 118 -0.85 -14.10 12.98
CA SER A 118 0.44 -13.63 13.49
C SER A 118 1.32 -13.32 12.28
N CYS A 119 1.52 -12.03 11.97
CA CYS A 119 2.70 -11.65 11.18
C CYS A 119 3.92 -12.19 11.92
N GLY A 120 4.58 -13.21 11.34
CA GLY A 120 5.66 -13.94 11.98
C GLY A 120 6.71 -13.00 12.59
N LYS A 121 7.15 -13.34 13.79
CA LYS A 121 8.34 -12.75 14.42
C LYS A 121 9.56 -12.90 13.54
#